data_AF-A0A246BCA7-F1
#
_entry.id   AF-A0A246BCA7-F1
#
_cell.length_a   1.000
_cell.length_b   1.000
_cell.length_c   1.000
_cell.angle_alpha   90.00
_cell.angle_beta   90.00
_cell.angle_gamma   90.00
#
_symmetry.space_group_name_H-M   'P 1'
#
loop_
_entity.id
_entity.type
_entity.pdbx_description
1 polymer ?
#
loop_
_entity_poly.entity_id
_entity_poly.type
_entity_poly.pdbx_seq_one_letter_code
_entity_poly.pdbx_strand_id
1 'polypeptide(L)'
;MNTKFFVLGLAILSLSSCRTPLNVAQIKPEKNISISKDLQEDQNFKNFIEPYKKEVEGKMNTKISHTSVELNKKGDNSNLGNLLADFTFEGADNWAKKNGIITGVDAAVINIGGIRTTIGAGDILTKHIYEVMPFENEVMIVKMKGSDLKGLFEYYLKTQKNNPVSHLVIETDNGLIVNELINGQKVDSNKDYYIATSDYLALGGVNMAFFGKGEIISTGIKLRDLFLEKFKANPEIVAPKDVRLNFKNKKVKTDE
;
A
#
# COMPACT_ATOMS: atom_id res chain seq x y z
N MET A 1 -30.13 70.47 -8.99
CA MET A 1 -29.45 69.71 -10.06
C MET A 1 -28.06 69.23 -9.62
N ASN A 2 -27.81 68.93 -8.32
CA ASN A 2 -26.43 68.84 -7.77
C ASN A 2 -26.06 67.50 -7.10
N THR A 3 -27.01 66.60 -6.82
CA THR A 3 -26.72 65.33 -6.12
C THR A 3 -26.33 64.18 -7.05
N LYS A 4 -26.86 64.15 -8.29
CA LYS A 4 -26.52 63.10 -9.28
C LYS A 4 -25.07 63.19 -9.76
N PHE A 5 -24.54 64.40 -9.94
CA PHE A 5 -23.13 64.60 -10.31
C PHE A 5 -22.16 64.24 -9.19
N PHE A 6 -22.57 64.44 -7.93
CA PHE A 6 -21.75 64.10 -6.76
C PHE A 6 -21.63 62.58 -6.56
N VAL A 7 -22.75 61.85 -6.72
CA VAL A 7 -22.77 60.38 -6.67
C VAL A 7 -21.97 59.77 -7.82
N LEU A 8 -22.08 60.35 -9.02
CA LEU A 8 -21.29 59.91 -10.17
C LEU A 8 -19.79 60.15 -9.96
N GLY A 9 -19.41 61.29 -9.37
CA GLY A 9 -18.01 61.58 -9.00
C GLY A 9 -17.43 60.60 -7.98
N LEU A 10 -18.21 60.26 -6.94
CA LEU A 10 -17.83 59.26 -5.93
C LEU A 10 -17.70 57.84 -6.51
N ALA A 11 -18.57 57.46 -7.44
CA ALA A 11 -18.49 56.18 -8.14
C ALA A 11 -17.23 56.08 -9.01
N ILE A 12 -16.86 57.17 -9.71
CA ILE A 12 -15.65 57.21 -10.55
C ILE A 12 -14.38 57.13 -9.68
N LEU A 13 -14.36 57.78 -8.51
CA LEU A 13 -13.24 57.71 -7.57
C LEU A 13 -13.06 56.31 -6.95
N SER A 14 -14.14 55.53 -6.79
CA SER A 14 -14.07 54.15 -6.28
C SER A 14 -13.47 53.14 -7.28
N LEU A 15 -13.42 53.49 -8.57
CA LEU A 15 -12.83 52.65 -9.63
C LEU A 15 -11.32 52.89 -9.80
N SER A 16 -10.76 53.93 -9.16
CA SER A 16 -9.35 54.31 -9.21
C SER A 16 -8.51 53.64 -8.11
N SER A 17 -8.80 52.37 -7.80
CA SER A 17 -7.96 51.60 -6.88
C SER A 17 -6.68 51.15 -7.61
N CYS A 18 -5.56 51.78 -7.28
CA CYS A 18 -4.24 51.39 -7.79
C CYS A 18 -3.93 49.95 -7.34
N ARG A 19 -3.96 48.99 -8.28
CA ARG A 19 -3.36 47.67 -8.06
C ARG A 19 -1.85 47.80 -8.23
N THR A 20 -1.08 47.63 -7.17
CA THR A 20 0.37 47.47 -7.26
C THR A 20 0.63 46.11 -7.93
N PRO A 21 1.15 46.04 -9.17
CA PRO A 21 1.55 44.77 -9.73
C PRO A 21 2.73 44.25 -8.90
N LEU A 22 2.55 43.09 -8.27
CA LEU A 22 3.66 42.35 -7.69
C LEU A 22 4.54 41.85 -8.85
N ASN A 23 5.58 42.60 -9.17
CA ASN A 23 6.61 42.13 -10.07
C ASN A 23 7.51 41.18 -9.28
N VAL A 24 7.73 39.97 -9.80
CA VAL A 24 8.68 39.03 -9.19
C VAL A 24 10.04 39.69 -9.19
N ALA A 25 10.53 40.05 -8.00
CA ALA A 25 11.84 40.63 -7.83
C ALA A 25 12.89 39.51 -7.83
N GLN A 26 13.82 39.58 -8.78
CA GLN A 26 15.08 38.81 -8.80
C GLN A 26 14.92 37.29 -8.78
N ILE A 27 14.55 36.69 -9.92
CA ILE A 27 14.75 35.27 -10.16
C ILE A 27 16.25 35.06 -10.37
N LYS A 28 16.94 34.43 -9.41
CA LYS A 28 18.30 33.90 -9.58
C LYS A 28 18.20 32.41 -9.89
N PRO A 29 18.18 31.99 -11.16
CA PRO A 29 18.19 30.57 -11.47
C PRO A 29 19.54 29.98 -11.07
N GLU A 30 19.53 29.02 -10.16
CA GLU A 30 20.70 28.18 -9.89
C GLU A 30 20.83 27.12 -10.98
N LYS A 31 22.06 26.83 -11.40
CA LYS A 31 22.30 25.77 -12.38
C LYS A 31 22.14 24.42 -11.67
N ASN A 32 21.23 23.59 -12.16
CA ASN A 32 21.10 22.23 -11.67
C ASN A 32 22.42 21.47 -11.89
N ILE A 33 22.92 20.86 -10.82
CA ILE A 33 24.02 19.90 -10.90
C ILE A 33 23.43 18.58 -11.36
N SER A 34 23.73 18.17 -12.58
CA SER A 34 23.27 16.89 -13.13
C SER A 34 24.03 15.75 -12.47
N ILE A 35 23.32 14.82 -11.83
CA ILE A 35 23.91 13.57 -11.36
C ILE A 35 23.92 12.59 -12.55
N SER A 36 25.06 12.50 -13.25
CA SER A 36 25.26 11.56 -14.37
C SER A 36 26.32 10.50 -14.05
N LYS A 37 26.40 9.47 -14.90
CA LYS A 37 27.42 8.42 -14.80
C LYS A 37 28.84 8.93 -15.08
N ASP A 38 28.97 10.13 -15.64
CA ASP A 38 30.24 10.76 -16.01
C ASP A 38 30.86 11.54 -14.84
N LEU A 39 30.11 11.71 -13.74
CA LEU A 39 30.66 12.28 -12.51
C LEU A 39 31.68 11.31 -11.92
N GLN A 40 32.89 11.80 -11.73
CA GLN A 40 33.93 11.04 -11.06
C GLN A 40 33.55 10.79 -9.60
N GLU A 41 33.67 9.54 -9.16
CA GLU A 41 33.45 9.17 -7.76
C GLU A 41 34.50 9.87 -6.86
N ASP A 42 34.05 10.45 -5.75
CA ASP A 42 34.96 10.91 -4.71
C ASP A 42 35.58 9.69 -4.01
N GLN A 43 36.89 9.52 -4.18
CA GLN A 43 37.58 8.34 -3.67
C GLN A 43 37.62 8.28 -2.14
N ASN A 44 37.64 9.43 -1.45
CA ASN A 44 37.60 9.47 0.01
C ASN A 44 36.24 9.02 0.53
N PHE A 45 35.16 9.50 -0.09
CA PHE A 45 33.80 9.09 0.25
C PHE A 45 33.56 7.62 -0.08
N LYS A 46 34.04 7.15 -1.24
CA LYS A 46 34.00 5.74 -1.62
C LYS A 46 34.69 4.85 -0.59
N ASN A 47 35.92 5.18 -0.21
CA ASN A 47 36.67 4.42 0.79
C ASN A 47 35.97 4.42 2.16
N PHE A 48 35.30 5.53 2.50
CA PHE A 48 34.52 5.63 3.73
C PHE A 48 33.29 4.70 3.73
N ILE A 49 32.55 4.60 2.62
CA ILE A 49 31.33 3.77 2.54
C ILE A 49 31.60 2.29 2.28
N GLU A 50 32.72 1.94 1.66
CA GLU A 50 33.08 0.59 1.23
C GLU A 50 32.93 -0.50 2.32
N PRO A 51 33.40 -0.32 3.58
CA PRO A 51 33.23 -1.35 4.60
C PRO A 51 31.77 -1.61 4.95
N TYR A 52 30.94 -0.57 5.04
CA TYR A 52 29.51 -0.70 5.32
C TYR A 52 28.78 -1.38 4.16
N LYS A 53 29.15 -1.02 2.91
CA LYS A 53 28.62 -1.67 1.71
C LYS A 53 28.89 -3.17 1.74
N LYS A 54 30.12 -3.59 2.02
CA LYS A 54 30.48 -5.02 2.11
C LYS A 54 29.69 -5.76 3.20
N GLU A 55 29.53 -5.16 4.37
CA GLU A 55 28.75 -5.77 5.45
C GLU A 55 27.28 -5.95 5.05
N VAL A 56 26.67 -4.90 4.48
CA VAL A 56 25.29 -4.93 4.02
C VAL A 56 25.12 -5.95 2.89
N GLU A 57 26.00 -5.96 1.90
CA GLU A 57 25.98 -6.93 0.80
C GLU A 57 26.08 -8.38 1.29
N GLY A 58 26.91 -8.65 2.31
CA GLY A 58 26.99 -9.96 2.94
C GLY A 58 25.65 -10.42 3.53
N LYS A 59 24.98 -9.56 4.30
CA LYS A 59 23.65 -9.84 4.88
C LYS A 59 22.58 -9.98 3.79
N MET A 60 22.61 -9.11 2.79
CA MET A 60 21.64 -9.03 1.70
C MET A 60 21.69 -10.24 0.75
N ASN A 61 22.87 -10.84 0.56
CA ASN A 61 23.05 -12.00 -0.32
C ASN A 61 22.87 -13.36 0.39
N THR A 62 22.39 -13.38 1.64
CA THR A 62 22.06 -14.63 2.32
C THR A 62 20.83 -15.28 1.69
N LYS A 63 20.94 -16.56 1.29
CA LYS A 63 19.80 -17.36 0.84
C LYS A 63 18.86 -17.64 2.01
N ILE A 64 17.58 -17.38 1.81
CA ILE A 64 16.54 -17.59 2.81
C ILE A 64 15.46 -18.58 2.36
N SER A 65 15.28 -18.78 1.05
CA SER A 65 14.28 -19.69 0.49
C SER A 65 14.56 -20.00 -0.98
N HIS A 66 13.64 -20.69 -1.64
CA HIS A 66 13.67 -21.04 -3.06
C HIS A 66 12.24 -21.05 -3.65
N THR A 67 12.10 -20.75 -4.93
CA THR A 67 10.83 -20.89 -5.68
C THR A 67 11.09 -21.43 -7.08
N SER A 68 10.26 -22.35 -7.57
CA SER A 68 10.36 -22.90 -8.92
C SER A 68 9.74 -21.98 -10.00
N VAL A 69 9.04 -20.93 -9.59
CA VAL A 69 8.33 -19.99 -10.48
C VAL A 69 8.63 -18.54 -10.13
N GLU A 70 8.40 -17.62 -11.07
CA GLU A 70 8.40 -16.19 -10.78
C GLU A 70 7.24 -15.83 -9.82
N LEU A 71 7.57 -15.13 -8.73
CA LEU A 71 6.60 -14.48 -7.85
C LEU A 71 6.34 -13.07 -8.38
N ASN A 72 5.26 -12.90 -9.14
CA ASN A 72 4.90 -11.69 -9.86
C ASN A 72 3.84 -10.84 -9.12
N LYS A 73 3.67 -9.60 -9.58
CA LYS A 73 2.70 -8.61 -9.08
C LYS A 73 1.60 -8.26 -10.10
N LYS A 74 1.34 -9.12 -11.08
CA LYS A 74 0.48 -8.84 -12.24
C LYS A 74 -0.92 -9.43 -12.07
N GLY A 75 -1.90 -8.82 -12.75
CA GLY A 75 -3.29 -9.28 -12.73
C GLY A 75 -4.01 -9.00 -11.42
N ASP A 76 -5.24 -9.49 -11.31
CA ASP A 76 -6.10 -9.27 -10.15
C ASP A 76 -5.79 -10.20 -8.96
N ASN A 77 -5.04 -11.29 -9.20
CA ASN A 77 -4.64 -12.29 -8.20
C ASN A 77 -3.16 -12.65 -8.39
N SER A 78 -2.30 -11.63 -8.34
CA SER A 78 -0.86 -11.82 -8.46
C SER A 78 -0.35 -12.79 -7.39
N ASN A 79 0.44 -13.78 -7.79
CA ASN A 79 0.84 -14.85 -6.87
C ASN A 79 1.72 -14.35 -5.70
N LEU A 80 2.61 -13.37 -5.91
CA LEU A 80 3.37 -12.73 -4.82
C LEU A 80 2.44 -11.95 -3.91
N GLY A 81 1.48 -11.22 -4.47
CA GLY A 81 0.49 -10.48 -3.69
C GLY A 81 -0.32 -11.38 -2.76
N ASN A 82 -0.89 -12.46 -3.30
CA ASN A 82 -1.65 -13.43 -2.52
C ASN A 82 -0.79 -14.07 -1.42
N LEU A 83 0.44 -14.48 -1.74
CA LEU A 83 1.39 -15.03 -0.77
C LEU A 83 1.68 -14.06 0.38
N LEU A 84 1.95 -12.79 0.08
CA LEU A 84 2.24 -11.78 1.11
C LEU A 84 1.00 -11.43 1.95
N ALA A 85 -0.20 -11.48 1.36
CA ALA A 85 -1.44 -11.35 2.11
C ALA A 85 -1.64 -12.54 3.08
N ASP A 86 -1.30 -13.76 2.65
CA ASP A 86 -1.35 -14.96 3.51
C ASP A 86 -0.35 -14.86 4.65
N PHE A 87 0.88 -14.45 4.37
CA PHE A 87 1.89 -14.21 5.42
C PHE A 87 1.44 -13.14 6.41
N THR A 88 0.81 -12.07 5.93
CA THR A 88 0.23 -11.02 6.78
C THR A 88 -0.89 -11.57 7.66
N PHE A 89 -1.81 -12.35 7.09
CA PHE A 89 -2.87 -13.04 7.82
C PHE A 89 -2.28 -13.93 8.91
N GLU A 90 -1.37 -14.84 8.56
CA GLU A 90 -0.78 -15.79 9.51
C GLU A 90 -0.01 -15.10 10.64
N GLY A 91 0.74 -14.03 10.33
CA GLY A 91 1.47 -13.25 11.33
C GLY A 91 0.51 -12.57 12.32
N ALA A 92 -0.52 -11.91 11.78
CA ALA A 92 -1.54 -11.26 12.60
C ALA A 92 -2.37 -12.25 13.41
N ASP A 93 -2.75 -13.40 12.83
CA ASP A 93 -3.51 -14.46 13.48
C ASP A 93 -2.75 -15.03 14.68
N ASN A 94 -1.47 -15.36 14.48
CA ASN A 94 -0.59 -15.84 15.54
C ASN A 94 -0.43 -14.82 16.66
N TRP A 95 -0.27 -13.54 16.31
CA TRP A 95 -0.19 -12.46 17.29
C TRP A 95 -1.51 -12.30 18.06
N ALA A 96 -2.63 -12.28 17.35
CA ALA A 96 -3.98 -12.09 17.90
C ALA A 96 -4.31 -13.17 18.94
N LYS A 97 -4.08 -14.44 18.59
CA LYS A 97 -4.30 -15.59 19.49
C LYS A 97 -3.46 -15.52 20.76
N LYS A 98 -2.22 -15.02 20.66
CA LYS A 98 -1.32 -14.83 21.82
C LYS A 98 -1.69 -13.61 22.69
N ASN A 99 -2.44 -12.65 22.15
CA ASN A 99 -2.77 -11.39 22.80
C ASN A 99 -4.27 -11.25 23.13
N GLY A 100 -4.95 -12.37 23.37
CA GLY A 100 -6.32 -12.38 23.92
C GLY A 100 -7.45 -12.38 22.89
N ILE A 101 -7.16 -12.34 21.59
CA ILE A 101 -8.15 -12.55 20.52
C ILE A 101 -8.12 -14.04 20.15
N ILE A 102 -8.74 -14.87 20.98
CA ILE A 102 -8.61 -16.34 20.92
C ILE A 102 -9.04 -16.94 19.57
N THR A 103 -10.02 -16.33 18.91
CA THR A 103 -10.47 -16.76 17.57
C THR A 103 -9.50 -16.40 16.46
N GLY A 104 -8.51 -15.55 16.72
CA GLY A 104 -7.59 -15.05 15.72
C GLY A 104 -8.16 -13.91 14.89
N VAL A 105 -7.58 -13.72 13.69
CA VAL A 105 -8.08 -12.75 12.71
C VAL A 105 -8.93 -13.44 11.64
N ASP A 106 -9.84 -12.71 11.00
CA ASP A 106 -10.77 -13.28 10.03
C ASP A 106 -10.28 -13.18 8.58
N ALA A 107 -9.51 -12.14 8.25
CA ALA A 107 -8.97 -11.91 6.90
C ALA A 107 -7.76 -10.97 6.90
N ALA A 108 -7.08 -10.85 5.76
CA ALA A 108 -6.05 -9.84 5.55
C ALA A 108 -6.21 -9.07 4.23
N VAL A 109 -5.76 -7.82 4.22
CA VAL A 109 -5.69 -6.95 3.03
C VAL A 109 -4.39 -6.14 3.05
N ILE A 110 -3.63 -6.17 1.97
CA ILE A 110 -2.45 -5.31 1.76
C ILE A 110 -2.57 -4.55 0.43
N ASN A 111 -1.86 -3.45 0.27
CA ASN A 111 -1.89 -2.68 -0.97
C ASN A 111 -0.85 -3.17 -1.97
N ILE A 112 -1.23 -3.34 -3.24
CA ILE A 112 -0.28 -3.71 -4.31
C ILE A 112 0.81 -2.67 -4.51
N GLY A 113 0.54 -1.39 -4.20
CA GLY A 113 1.53 -0.32 -4.24
C GLY A 113 2.67 -0.51 -3.23
N GLY A 114 2.42 -1.28 -2.16
CA GLY A 114 3.43 -1.71 -1.20
C GLY A 114 4.43 -2.70 -1.79
N ILE A 115 4.02 -3.47 -2.79
CA ILE A 115 4.82 -4.49 -3.48
C ILE A 115 5.56 -3.85 -4.66
N ARG A 116 6.86 -3.62 -4.49
CA ARG A 116 7.63 -2.76 -5.40
C ARG A 116 8.17 -3.52 -6.60
N THR A 117 8.66 -4.73 -6.39
CA THR A 117 9.25 -5.57 -7.44
C THR A 117 8.68 -7.00 -7.41
N THR A 118 9.13 -7.83 -8.35
CA THR A 118 8.89 -9.29 -8.41
C THR A 118 10.10 -10.06 -7.91
N ILE A 119 9.94 -11.35 -7.64
CA ILE A 119 11.04 -12.27 -7.32
C ILE A 119 11.14 -13.30 -8.45
N GLY A 120 12.30 -13.39 -9.09
CA GLY A 120 12.55 -14.40 -10.13
C GLY A 120 12.51 -15.83 -9.60
N ALA A 121 12.33 -16.80 -10.49
CA ALA A 121 12.50 -18.21 -10.15
C ALA A 121 13.94 -18.48 -9.67
N GLY A 122 14.09 -19.42 -8.73
CA GLY A 122 15.37 -19.81 -8.15
C GLY A 122 15.49 -19.41 -6.68
N ASP A 123 16.72 -19.13 -6.26
CA ASP A 123 17.03 -18.82 -4.87
C ASP A 123 16.51 -17.44 -4.46
N ILE A 124 15.84 -17.40 -3.31
CA ILE A 124 15.35 -16.16 -2.71
C ILE A 124 16.37 -15.73 -1.67
N LEU A 125 16.92 -14.53 -1.86
CA LEU A 125 17.88 -13.92 -0.95
C LEU A 125 17.20 -12.85 -0.08
N THR A 126 17.82 -12.51 1.05
CA THR A 126 17.36 -11.43 1.94
C THR A 126 17.05 -10.14 1.17
N LYS A 127 17.90 -9.73 0.23
CA LYS A 127 17.72 -8.51 -0.57
C LYS A 127 16.41 -8.47 -1.35
N HIS A 128 15.93 -9.62 -1.84
CA HIS A 128 14.69 -9.68 -2.61
C HIS A 128 13.51 -9.25 -1.73
N ILE A 129 13.51 -9.57 -0.43
CA ILE A 129 12.44 -9.17 0.48
C ILE A 129 12.50 -7.67 0.78
N TYR A 130 13.72 -7.12 0.95
CA TYR A 130 13.92 -5.67 1.10
C TYR A 130 13.49 -4.89 -0.15
N GLU A 131 13.77 -5.41 -1.34
CA GLU A 131 13.35 -4.81 -2.60
C GLU A 131 11.83 -4.91 -2.80
N VAL A 132 11.21 -6.03 -2.41
CA VAL A 132 9.76 -6.25 -2.56
C VAL A 132 8.95 -5.34 -1.66
N MET A 133 9.30 -5.22 -0.38
CA MET A 133 8.61 -4.36 0.58
C MET A 133 9.62 -3.51 1.38
N PRO A 134 10.10 -2.39 0.81
CA PRO A 134 11.14 -1.56 1.42
C PRO A 134 10.62 -0.64 2.53
N PHE A 135 9.30 -0.57 2.73
CA PHE A 135 8.68 0.32 3.72
C PHE A 135 8.68 -0.31 5.11
N GLU A 136 8.83 0.52 6.14
CA GLU A 136 8.76 0.13 7.56
C GLU A 136 7.31 0.01 8.08
N ASN A 137 6.39 -0.40 7.21
CA ASN A 137 4.98 -0.55 7.54
C ASN A 137 4.81 -1.63 8.61
N GLU A 138 3.96 -1.35 9.59
CA GLU A 138 3.58 -2.28 10.64
C GLU A 138 2.33 -3.08 10.24
N VAL A 139 2.25 -4.35 10.66
CA VAL A 139 1.02 -5.13 10.66
C VAL A 139 0.06 -4.53 11.70
N MET A 140 -1.12 -4.15 11.26
CA MET A 140 -2.22 -3.67 12.11
C MET A 140 -3.37 -4.66 12.03
N ILE A 141 -4.14 -4.78 13.10
CA ILE A 141 -5.41 -5.49 13.10
C ILE A 141 -6.51 -4.45 13.31
N VAL A 142 -7.50 -4.42 12.42
CA VAL A 142 -8.66 -3.54 12.55
C VAL A 142 -9.89 -4.37 12.90
N LYS A 143 -10.41 -4.19 14.11
CA LYS A 143 -11.68 -4.79 14.53
C LYS A 143 -12.83 -3.94 13.99
N MET A 144 -13.65 -4.51 13.11
CA MET A 144 -14.74 -3.83 12.42
C MET A 144 -16.06 -4.56 12.59
N LYS A 145 -17.17 -3.81 12.63
CA LYS A 145 -18.49 -4.42 12.49
C LYS A 145 -18.67 -4.92 11.06
N GLY A 146 -19.34 -6.05 10.87
CA GLY A 146 -19.67 -6.56 9.54
C GLY A 146 -20.41 -5.54 8.68
N SER A 147 -21.28 -4.71 9.28
CA SER A 147 -21.94 -3.60 8.60
C SER A 147 -20.97 -2.54 8.04
N ASP A 148 -19.81 -2.35 8.69
CA ASP A 148 -18.80 -1.38 8.27
C ASP A 148 -17.84 -1.95 7.21
N LEU A 149 -17.72 -3.28 7.11
CA LEU A 149 -16.97 -3.93 6.04
C LEU A 149 -17.53 -3.65 4.65
N LYS A 150 -18.78 -3.18 4.54
CA LYS A 150 -19.36 -2.70 3.28
C LYS A 150 -18.44 -1.70 2.55
N GLY A 151 -17.74 -0.83 3.30
CA GLY A 151 -16.79 0.11 2.72
C GLY A 151 -15.62 -0.56 1.98
N LEU A 152 -15.15 -1.71 2.48
CA LEU A 152 -14.10 -2.52 1.83
C LEU A 152 -14.61 -3.09 0.51
N PHE A 153 -15.81 -3.69 0.50
CA PHE A 153 -16.36 -4.28 -0.72
C PHE A 153 -16.75 -3.23 -1.76
N GLU A 154 -17.33 -2.09 -1.34
CA GLU A 154 -17.60 -0.95 -2.21
C GLU A 154 -16.31 -0.36 -2.82
N TYR A 155 -15.21 -0.37 -2.07
CA TYR A 155 -13.91 0.02 -2.59
C TYR A 155 -13.45 -0.87 -3.75
N TYR A 156 -13.53 -2.20 -3.59
CA TYR A 156 -13.16 -3.13 -4.66
C TYR A 156 -14.12 -3.07 -5.84
N LEU A 157 -15.42 -2.85 -5.58
CA LEU A 157 -16.40 -2.62 -6.63
C LEU A 157 -16.04 -1.40 -7.49
N LYS A 158 -15.67 -0.28 -6.85
CA LYS A 158 -15.36 0.98 -7.52
C LYS A 158 -14.02 0.95 -8.24
N THR A 159 -13.00 0.37 -7.61
CA THR A 159 -11.62 0.45 -8.10
C THR A 159 -11.26 -0.72 -8.99
N GLN A 160 -11.84 -1.90 -8.74
CA GLN A 160 -11.46 -3.18 -9.36
C GLN A 160 -9.93 -3.36 -9.39
N LYS A 161 -9.24 -2.87 -8.35
CA LYS A 161 -7.78 -2.88 -8.25
C LYS A 161 -7.36 -4.11 -7.46
N ASN A 162 -6.31 -4.78 -7.92
CA ASN A 162 -5.62 -5.78 -7.12
C ASN A 162 -5.01 -5.09 -5.91
N ASN A 163 -5.64 -5.13 -4.75
CA ASN A 163 -4.97 -4.99 -3.47
C ASN A 163 -5.04 -6.39 -2.87
N PRO A 164 -3.93 -7.10 -2.69
CA PRO A 164 -4.01 -8.51 -2.36
C PRO A 164 -4.73 -8.77 -1.04
N VAL A 165 -5.50 -9.86 -1.02
CA VAL A 165 -6.31 -10.26 0.13
C VAL A 165 -6.03 -11.70 0.53
N SER A 166 -6.31 -12.05 1.78
CA SER A 166 -6.28 -13.42 2.29
C SER A 166 -7.56 -13.70 3.08
N HIS A 167 -8.12 -14.90 2.94
CA HIS A 167 -9.41 -15.32 3.51
C HIS A 167 -10.63 -14.46 3.10
N LEU A 168 -10.47 -13.62 2.08
CA LEU A 168 -11.53 -12.83 1.44
C LEU A 168 -11.75 -13.34 0.02
N VAL A 169 -13.01 -13.42 -0.40
CA VAL A 169 -13.39 -13.57 -1.81
C VAL A 169 -14.34 -12.44 -2.18
N ILE A 170 -13.96 -11.68 -3.21
CA ILE A 170 -14.73 -10.55 -3.72
C ILE A 170 -14.94 -10.77 -5.20
N GLU A 171 -16.19 -10.93 -5.58
CA GLU A 171 -16.58 -11.04 -6.98
C GLU A 171 -17.48 -9.89 -7.36
N THR A 172 -17.19 -9.26 -8.50
CA THR A 172 -18.01 -8.19 -9.06
C THR A 172 -18.42 -8.53 -10.47
N ASP A 173 -19.64 -8.20 -10.86
CA ASP A 173 -20.12 -8.33 -12.22
C ASP A 173 -21.01 -7.14 -12.58
N ASN A 174 -20.78 -6.54 -13.75
CA ASN A 174 -21.56 -5.42 -14.29
C ASN A 174 -21.80 -4.27 -13.29
N GLY A 175 -20.79 -3.94 -12.48
CA GLY A 175 -20.88 -2.85 -11.50
C GLY A 175 -21.67 -3.21 -10.23
N LEU A 176 -21.90 -4.50 -9.96
CA LEU A 176 -22.48 -5.02 -8.73
C LEU A 176 -21.52 -5.97 -8.02
N ILE A 177 -21.62 -6.08 -6.69
CA ILE A 177 -20.98 -7.14 -5.91
C ILE A 177 -21.83 -8.40 -6.05
N VAL A 178 -21.21 -9.49 -6.50
CA VAL A 178 -21.84 -10.82 -6.63
C VAL A 178 -21.57 -11.67 -5.39
N ASN A 179 -20.33 -11.63 -4.89
CA ASN A 179 -19.91 -12.34 -3.70
C ASN A 179 -19.02 -11.47 -2.81
N GLU A 180 -19.29 -11.50 -1.51
CA GLU A 180 -18.53 -10.90 -0.43
C GLU A 180 -18.36 -11.94 0.69
N LEU A 181 -17.28 -12.71 0.61
CA LEU A 181 -17.06 -13.83 1.52
C LEU A 181 -15.86 -13.58 2.41
N ILE A 182 -15.99 -13.91 3.69
CA ILE A 182 -14.90 -14.03 4.66
C ILE A 182 -14.91 -15.47 5.16
N ASN A 183 -13.78 -16.17 5.07
CA ASN A 183 -13.68 -17.59 5.42
C ASN A 183 -14.72 -18.46 4.69
N GLY A 184 -15.04 -18.11 3.44
CA GLY A 184 -16.03 -18.82 2.62
C GLY A 184 -17.49 -18.58 3.01
N GLN A 185 -17.76 -17.74 4.02
CA GLN A 185 -19.11 -17.41 4.47
C GLN A 185 -19.47 -15.97 4.10
N LYS A 186 -20.76 -15.71 3.85
CA LYS A 186 -21.26 -14.34 3.67
C LYS A 186 -20.99 -13.52 4.92
N VAL A 187 -20.72 -12.24 4.73
CA VAL A 187 -20.51 -11.31 5.83
C VAL A 187 -21.80 -11.13 6.62
N ASP A 188 -21.74 -11.37 7.93
CA ASP A 188 -22.82 -11.09 8.86
C ASP A 188 -22.66 -9.65 9.39
N SER A 189 -23.62 -8.79 9.07
CA SER A 189 -23.60 -7.38 9.48
C SER A 189 -23.54 -7.18 11.01
N ASN A 190 -23.98 -8.16 11.79
CA ASN A 190 -24.04 -8.10 13.25
C ASN A 190 -22.82 -8.72 13.94
N LYS A 191 -21.88 -9.33 13.20
CA LYS A 191 -20.66 -9.91 13.75
C LYS A 191 -19.51 -8.89 13.72
N ASP A 192 -18.60 -8.99 14.68
CA ASP A 192 -17.32 -8.27 14.64
C ASP A 192 -16.28 -9.12 13.88
N TYR A 193 -15.49 -8.47 13.04
CA TYR A 193 -14.44 -9.08 12.23
C TYR A 193 -13.10 -8.41 12.51
N TYR A 194 -12.03 -9.20 12.55
CA TYR A 194 -10.67 -8.74 12.71
C TYR A 194 -9.94 -8.82 11.37
N ILE A 195 -9.61 -7.68 10.78
CA ILE A 195 -8.95 -7.60 9.48
C ILE A 195 -7.50 -7.19 9.68
N ALA A 196 -6.57 -8.06 9.31
CA ALA A 196 -5.14 -7.75 9.28
C ALA A 196 -4.80 -6.88 8.08
N THR A 197 -4.00 -5.84 8.28
CA THR A 197 -3.57 -4.93 7.22
C THR A 197 -2.26 -4.24 7.59
N SER A 198 -1.84 -3.22 6.83
CA SER A 198 -0.73 -2.33 7.19
C SER A 198 -1.23 -1.07 7.88
N ASP A 199 -0.42 -0.47 8.75
CA ASP A 199 -0.59 0.91 9.24
C ASP A 199 -0.93 1.93 8.14
N TYR A 200 -0.26 1.89 7.00
CA TYR A 200 -0.53 2.75 5.85
C TYR A 200 -1.99 2.68 5.39
N LEU A 201 -2.56 1.47 5.31
CA LEU A 201 -3.95 1.26 4.92
C LEU A 201 -4.93 1.53 6.06
N ALA A 202 -4.61 1.08 7.28
CA ALA A 202 -5.44 1.30 8.47
C ALA A 202 -5.67 2.80 8.73
N LEU A 203 -4.68 3.64 8.41
CA LEU A 203 -4.74 5.10 8.53
C LEU A 203 -5.30 5.80 7.28
N GLY A 204 -5.88 5.06 6.32
CA GLY A 204 -6.63 5.61 5.19
C GLY A 204 -5.87 5.73 3.86
N GLY A 205 -4.65 5.20 3.77
CA GLY A 205 -3.88 5.13 2.54
C GLY A 205 -4.64 4.48 1.38
N VAL A 206 -4.31 4.89 0.14
CA VAL A 206 -4.97 4.42 -1.10
C VAL A 206 -6.50 4.56 -1.08
N ASN A 207 -7.04 5.57 -0.38
CA ASN A 207 -8.47 5.81 -0.21
C ASN A 207 -9.23 4.72 0.55
N MET A 208 -8.58 4.06 1.52
CA MET A 208 -9.20 3.06 2.40
C MET A 208 -9.63 3.63 3.77
N ALA A 209 -10.14 4.87 3.79
CA ALA A 209 -10.53 5.57 5.02
C ALA A 209 -11.64 4.86 5.84
N PHE A 210 -12.34 3.88 5.25
CA PHE A 210 -13.33 3.06 5.95
C PHE A 210 -12.75 2.26 7.12
N PHE A 211 -11.44 1.96 7.11
CA PHE A 211 -10.77 1.32 8.26
C PHE A 211 -10.82 2.19 9.52
N GLY A 212 -10.91 3.53 9.37
CA GLY A 212 -11.04 4.46 10.50
C GLY A 212 -12.34 4.33 11.29
N LYS A 213 -13.31 3.53 10.83
CA LYS A 213 -14.52 3.18 11.60
C LYS A 213 -14.30 2.07 12.62
N GLY A 214 -13.24 1.28 12.45
CA GLY A 214 -12.92 0.17 13.33
C GLY A 214 -11.99 0.56 14.48
N GLU A 215 -11.86 -0.34 15.44
CA GLU A 215 -10.84 -0.26 16.48
C GLU A 215 -9.51 -0.78 15.91
N ILE A 216 -8.49 0.08 15.88
CA ILE A 216 -7.16 -0.26 15.36
C ILE A 216 -6.28 -0.78 16.50
N ILE A 217 -5.69 -1.96 16.29
CA ILE A 217 -4.82 -2.66 17.22
C ILE A 217 -3.43 -2.78 16.58
N SER A 218 -2.44 -2.15 17.22
CA SER A 218 -1.03 -2.23 16.84
C SER A 218 -0.43 -3.56 17.32
N THR A 219 0.33 -4.20 16.44
CA THR A 219 0.99 -5.48 16.74
C THR A 219 2.47 -5.31 17.09
N GLY A 220 3.08 -4.19 16.68
CA GLY A 220 4.51 -3.93 16.72
C GLY A 220 5.32 -4.71 15.67
N ILE A 221 4.69 -5.54 14.84
CA ILE A 221 5.36 -6.39 13.86
C ILE A 221 5.57 -5.61 12.56
N LYS A 222 6.82 -5.48 12.10
CA LYS A 222 7.09 -4.92 10.77
C LYS A 222 6.77 -5.95 9.68
N LEU A 223 6.06 -5.53 8.64
CA LEU A 223 5.67 -6.40 7.52
C LEU A 223 6.88 -7.05 6.87
N ARG A 224 7.96 -6.30 6.65
CA ARG A 224 9.20 -6.83 6.05
C ARG A 224 9.84 -7.90 6.91
N ASP A 225 9.85 -7.71 8.24
CA ASP A 225 10.44 -8.67 9.17
C ASP A 225 9.59 -9.95 9.24
N LEU A 226 8.26 -9.80 9.26
CA LEU A 226 7.33 -10.92 9.13
C LEU A 226 7.57 -11.70 7.83
N PHE A 227 7.75 -11.02 6.70
CA PHE A 227 8.02 -11.70 5.44
C PHE A 227 9.37 -12.41 5.46
N LEU A 228 10.43 -11.78 5.98
CA LEU A 228 11.72 -12.44 6.16
C LEU A 228 11.60 -13.72 7.00
N GLU A 229 10.86 -13.68 8.11
CA GLU A 229 10.57 -14.84 8.95
C GLU A 229 9.84 -15.93 8.15
N LYS A 230 8.77 -15.56 7.44
CA LYS A 230 7.93 -16.49 6.70
C LYS A 230 8.67 -17.13 5.53
N PHE A 231 9.46 -16.37 4.77
CA PHE A 231 10.30 -16.95 3.72
C PHE A 231 11.36 -17.89 4.31
N LYS A 232 12.02 -17.52 5.43
CA LYS A 232 13.00 -18.41 6.11
C LYS A 232 12.37 -19.69 6.65
N ALA A 233 11.14 -19.62 7.15
CA ALA A 233 10.41 -20.76 7.69
C ALA A 233 9.93 -21.74 6.60
N ASN A 234 9.93 -21.31 5.32
CA ASN A 234 9.49 -22.10 4.19
C ASN A 234 10.66 -22.29 3.21
N PRO A 235 11.42 -23.41 3.29
CA PRO A 235 12.58 -23.64 2.43
C PRO A 235 12.27 -23.63 0.93
N GLU A 236 11.04 -24.02 0.57
CA GLU A 236 10.49 -23.92 -0.78
C GLU A 236 9.13 -23.20 -0.74
N ILE A 237 9.01 -22.13 -1.52
CA ILE A 237 7.79 -21.34 -1.67
C ILE A 237 6.99 -21.89 -2.83
N VAL A 238 5.77 -22.31 -2.52
CA VAL A 238 4.76 -22.67 -3.51
C VAL A 238 3.82 -21.48 -3.70
N ALA A 239 3.81 -20.94 -4.91
CA ALA A 239 2.99 -19.78 -5.24
C ALA A 239 1.49 -20.13 -5.18
N PRO A 240 0.66 -19.34 -4.47
CA PRO A 240 -0.79 -19.53 -4.46
C PRO A 240 -1.40 -19.43 -5.87
N LYS A 241 -2.44 -20.22 -6.13
CA LYS A 241 -3.12 -20.32 -7.44
C LYS A 241 -4.62 -20.02 -7.37
N ASP A 242 -5.15 -19.83 -6.18
CA ASP A 242 -6.55 -19.55 -5.93
C ASP A 242 -6.93 -18.13 -6.37
N VAL A 243 -8.20 -17.95 -6.71
CA VAL A 243 -8.78 -16.68 -7.15
C VAL A 243 -9.57 -16.09 -5.98
N ARG A 244 -9.18 -14.88 -5.56
CA ARG A 244 -9.74 -14.15 -4.42
C ARG A 244 -10.47 -12.89 -4.88
N LEU A 245 -9.94 -12.22 -5.90
CA LEU A 245 -10.54 -11.03 -6.51
C LEU A 245 -10.99 -11.37 -7.94
N ASN A 246 -12.29 -11.40 -8.18
CA ASN A 246 -12.86 -11.77 -9.48
C ASN A 246 -13.68 -10.59 -10.06
N PHE A 247 -13.03 -9.76 -10.87
CA PHE A 247 -13.67 -8.59 -11.48
C PHE A 247 -14.17 -8.91 -12.89
N LYS A 248 -15.39 -9.42 -13.02
CA LYS A 248 -16.02 -9.69 -14.31
C LYS A 248 -16.42 -8.40 -15.00
N ASN A 249 -16.30 -8.38 -16.32
CA ASN A 249 -16.66 -7.24 -17.17
C ASN A 249 -15.98 -5.93 -16.72
N LYS A 250 -14.76 -6.03 -16.19
CA LYS A 250 -13.94 -4.88 -15.79
C LYS A 250 -13.81 -3.95 -16.98
N LYS A 251 -14.36 -2.75 -16.86
CA LYS A 251 -14.12 -1.70 -17.85
C LYS A 251 -12.62 -1.46 -17.81
N VAL A 252 -11.94 -1.76 -18.91
CA VAL A 252 -10.53 -1.41 -19.06
C VAL A 252 -10.47 0.11 -18.96
N LYS A 253 -10.18 0.60 -17.76
CA LYS A 253 -9.72 1.96 -17.61
C LYS A 253 -8.31 1.94 -18.19
N THR A 254 -8.17 2.47 -19.38
CA THR A 254 -6.90 2.93 -19.90
C THR A 254 -6.44 4.04 -18.96
N ASP A 255 -5.85 3.68 -17.83
CA ASP A 255 -5.37 4.63 -16.84
C ASP A 255 -3.91 4.99 -17.18
N GLU A 256 -3.69 6.31 -17.15
CA GLU A 256 -2.45 7.08 -17.19
C GLU A 256 -1.37 6.60 -16.20
#